data_AF-A0AB36X6W5-F1
#
_entry.id   AF-A0AB36X6W5-F1
#
_cell.length_a   1.000
_cell.length_b   1.000
_cell.length_c   1.000
_cell.angle_alpha   90.00
_cell.angle_beta   90.00
_cell.angle_gamma   90.00
#
_symmetry.space_group_name_H-M   'P 1'
#
loop_
_entity.id
_entity.type
_entity.pdbx_description
1 polymer ?
#
loop_
_entity_poly.entity_id
_entity_poly.type
_entity_poly.pdbx_seq_one_letter_code
_entity_poly.pdbx_strand_id
1 'polypeptide(L)' 'MQVEKDVIYDSAYNLAADLYVPDEANGGAIVYAHGGGWFRGDKENESDLGKYFADAGYLFAIPNFRLAP' A
#
# COMPACT_ATOMS: atom_id res chain seq x y z
N MET A 1 11.05 -3.96 -10.27
CA MET A 1 10.17 -3.19 -9.37
C MET A 1 10.87 -3.11 -8.03
N GLN A 2 10.71 -1.99 -7.32
CA GLN A 2 11.16 -1.84 -5.93
C GLN A 2 9.96 -1.87 -5.00
N VAL A 3 10.10 -2.54 -3.85
CA VAL A 3 9.08 -2.52 -2.79
C VAL A 3 9.67 -1.86 -1.57
N GLU A 4 9.08 -0.74 -1.16
CA GLU A 4 9.42 -0.03 0.07
C GLU A 4 8.36 -0.37 1.10
N LYS A 5 8.75 -1.12 2.13
CA LYS A 5 7.85 -1.52 3.20
C LYS A 5 7.83 -0.52 4.33
N ASP A 6 6.68 -0.43 5.00
CA ASP A 6 6.49 0.29 6.25
C ASP A 6 6.90 1.78 6.19
N VAL A 7 6.63 2.44 5.06
CA VAL A 7 6.83 3.88 4.90
C VAL A 7 5.85 4.61 5.81
N ILE A 8 6.35 5.20 6.90
CA ILE A 8 5.52 5.93 7.87
C ILE A 8 4.96 7.19 7.23
N TYR A 9 3.62 7.23 7.08
CA TYR A 9 2.91 8.39 6.56
C TYR A 9 2.22 9.20 7.67
N ASP A 10 1.99 8.59 8.83
CA ASP A 10 1.44 9.24 10.02
C ASP A 10 2.25 8.83 11.25
N SER A 11 3.17 9.69 11.65
CA SER A 11 4.03 9.46 12.81
C SER A 11 3.28 9.56 14.15
N ALA A 12 2.15 10.26 14.22
CA ALA A 12 1.40 10.43 15.47
C ALA A 12 0.69 9.13 15.87
N TYR A 13 0.27 8.34 14.89
CA TYR A 13 -0.41 7.06 15.09
C TYR A 13 0.40 5.85 14.61
N ASN A 14 1.66 6.07 14.21
CA ASN A 14 2.56 5.04 13.66
C ASN A 14 1.91 4.24 12.51
N LEU A 15 1.26 4.94 11.59
CA LEU A 15 0.64 4.31 10.42
C LEU A 15 1.61 4.31 9.24
N ALA A 16 1.69 3.15 8.59
CA ALA A 16 2.66 2.86 7.56
C ALA A 16 1.98 2.38 6.28
N ALA A 17 2.62 2.60 5.14
CA ALA A 17 2.21 2.05 3.86
C ALA A 17 3.33 1.24 3.22
N ASP A 18 2.96 0.22 2.46
CA ASP A 18 3.87 -0.44 1.53
C ASP A 18 3.71 0.23 0.16
N LEU A 19 4.83 0.64 -0.44
CA LEU A 19 4.89 1.24 -1.77
C LEU A 19 5.52 0.24 -2.75
N TYR A 20 4.81 -0.03 -3.83
CA TYR A 20 5.27 -0.83 -4.96
C TYR A 20 5.59 0.13 -6.09
N VAL A 21 6.87 0.36 -6.30
CA VAL A 21 7.40 1.33 -7.27
C VAL A 21 7.71 0.59 -8.58
N PRO A 22 7.06 0.96 -9.70
CA PRO A 22 7.31 0.35 -10.99
C PRO A 22 8.73 0.70 -11.48
N ASP A 23 9.37 -0.19 -12.25
CA ASP A 23 10.66 0.14 -12.90
C ASP A 23 10.46 1.19 -14.00
N GLU A 24 9.34 1.11 -14.72
CA GLU A 24 8.93 2.06 -15.75
C GLU A 24 7.57 2.66 -15.38
N ALA A 25 7.57 3.91 -14.91
CA ALA A 25 6.35 4.57 -14.48
C ALA A 25 5.47 4.99 -15.67
N ASN A 26 4.19 4.61 -15.65
CA ASN A 26 3.18 5.02 -16.63
C ASN A 26 2.52 6.38 -16.27
N GLY A 27 2.95 7.00 -15.16
CA GLY A 27 2.44 8.29 -14.66
C GLY A 27 1.21 8.19 -13.77
N GLY A 28 0.63 7.00 -13.59
CA GLY A 28 -0.51 6.74 -12.70
C GLY A 28 -0.08 6.27 -11.31
N ALA A 29 -0.90 6.59 -10.32
CA ALA A 29 -0.76 6.09 -8.96
C ALA A 29 -2.10 5.54 -8.45
N ILE A 30 -2.05 4.47 -7.65
CA ILE A 30 -3.21 3.84 -7.03
C ILE A 30 -2.93 3.72 -5.53
N VAL A 31 -3.92 4.13 -4.71
CA VAL A 31 -3.92 3.88 -3.27
C VAL A 31 -5.02 2.89 -2.96
N TYR A 32 -4.67 1.76 -2.37
CA TYR A 32 -5.60 0.67 -2.07
C TYR A 32 -5.78 0.50 -0.57
N ALA A 33 -6.98 0.81 -0.07
CA ALA A 33 -7.35 0.54 1.31
C ALA A 33 -7.93 -0.87 1.44
N HIS A 34 -7.27 -1.72 2.23
CA HIS A 34 -7.68 -3.11 2.42
C HIS A 34 -9.05 -3.24 3.10
N GLY A 35 -9.68 -4.40 2.91
CA GLY A 35 -10.94 -4.74 3.58
C GLY A 35 -10.78 -5.06 5.07
N GLY A 36 -11.81 -5.70 5.66
CA GLY A 36 -11.78 -6.13 7.07
C GLY A 36 -12.74 -5.37 7.99
N GLY A 37 -13.70 -4.64 7.42
CA GLY A 37 -14.79 -4.01 8.19
C GLY A 37 -14.32 -2.96 9.19
N TRP A 38 -13.14 -2.37 8.94
CA TRP A 38 -12.48 -1.39 9.81
C TRP A 38 -12.03 -1.91 11.18
N PHE A 39 -12.16 -3.19 11.53
CA PHE A 39 -11.70 -3.72 12.83
C PHE A 39 -10.58 -4.77 12.70
N ARG A 40 -10.19 -5.10 11.47
CA ARG A 40 -9.09 -6.02 11.13
C ARG A 40 -8.59 -5.77 9.72
N GLY A 41 -7.56 -6.49 9.33
CA GLY A 41 -6.91 -6.38 8.03
C GLY A 41 -5.51 -5.81 8.19
N ASP A 42 -4.70 -6.00 7.16
CA ASP A 42 -3.33 -5.52 7.10
C ASP A 42 -2.88 -5.42 5.63
N LYS A 43 -2.07 -4.41 5.31
CA LYS A 43 -1.47 -4.17 3.99
C LYS A 43 -0.73 -5.37 3.40
N GLU A 44 -0.15 -6.24 4.22
CA GLU A 44 0.62 -7.41 3.76
C GLU A 44 -0.26 -8.42 3.00
N ASN A 45 -1.55 -8.48 3.31
CA ASN A 45 -2.49 -9.40 2.66
C ASN A 45 -2.71 -9.08 1.18
N GLU A 46 -2.35 -7.87 0.75
CA GLU A 46 -2.65 -7.33 -0.58
C GLU A 46 -1.40 -7.19 -1.46
N SER A 47 -0.30 -7.83 -1.06
CA SER A 47 0.99 -7.70 -1.74
C SER A 47 0.98 -8.16 -3.19
N ASP A 48 0.10 -9.10 -3.56
CA ASP A 48 -0.05 -9.58 -4.93
C ASP A 48 -0.72 -8.53 -5.84
N LEU A 49 -1.64 -7.72 -5.30
CA LEU A 49 -2.18 -6.56 -6.03
C LEU A 49 -1.11 -5.51 -6.25
N GLY A 50 -0.29 -5.23 -5.23
CA GLY A 50 0.82 -4.29 -5.32
C GLY A 50 1.78 -4.64 -6.46
N LYS A 51 2.21 -5.92 -6.53
CA LYS A 51 3.06 -6.41 -7.62
C LYS A 51 2.38 -6.29 -8.97
N TYR A 52 1.13 -6.72 -9.08
CA TYR A 52 0.39 -6.71 -10.34
C TYR A 52 0.29 -5.31 -10.95
N PHE A 53 -0.03 -4.29 -10.15
CA PHE A 53 -0.16 -2.92 -10.66
C PHE A 53 1.19 -2.23 -10.90
N ALA A 54 2.21 -2.53 -10.09
CA ALA A 54 3.56 -2.03 -10.34
C ALA A 54 4.17 -2.64 -11.62
N ASP A 55 3.93 -3.93 -11.90
CA ASP A 55 4.33 -4.55 -13.17
C ASP A 55 3.61 -3.91 -14.38
N ALA A 56 2.43 -3.33 -14.18
CA ALA A 56 1.69 -2.55 -15.18
C ALA A 56 2.12 -1.06 -15.25
N GLY A 57 3.12 -0.65 -14.49
CA GLY A 57 3.69 0.70 -14.51
C GLY A 57 3.05 1.70 -13.54
N TYR A 58 2.13 1.28 -12.67
CA TYR A 58 1.51 2.17 -11.68
C TYR A 58 2.35 2.21 -10.40
N LEU A 59 2.51 3.38 -9.80
CA LEU A 59 2.88 3.46 -8.38
C LEU A 59 1.70 2.93 -7.56
N PHE A 60 1.91 1.89 -6.75
CA PHE A 60 0.83 1.32 -5.93
C PHE A 60 1.16 1.45 -4.44
N ALA A 61 0.24 2.00 -3.65
CA ALA A 61 0.41 2.21 -2.22
C ALA A 61 -0.68 1.48 -1.42
N ILE A 62 -0.27 0.74 -0.39
CA ILE A 62 -1.17 0.00 0.50
C ILE A 62 -0.94 0.47 1.95
N PRO A 63 -1.73 1.43 2.46
CA PRO A 63 -1.62 1.87 3.84
C PRO A 63 -2.31 0.91 4.81
N ASN A 64 -1.69 0.69 5.96
CA ASN A 64 -2.41 0.36 7.19
C ASN A 64 -3.07 1.64 7.72
N PHE A 65 -4.29 1.52 8.20
CA PHE A 65 -5.04 2.61 8.82
C PHE A 65 -5.49 2.22 10.23
N ARG A 66 -5.90 3.21 11.04
CA ARG A 66 -6.44 2.92 12.38
C ARG A 66 -7.65 2.00 12.27
N LEU A 67 -7.62 0.93 13.04
CA LEU A 67 -8.73 0.00 13.18
C LEU A 67 -9.57 0.38 14.38
N ALA A 68 -10.88 0.21 14.23
CA ALA A 68 -11.88 0.48 15.23
C ALA A 68 -11.87 -0.57 16.36
N PRO A 69 -12.39 -0.18 17.53
CA PRO A 69 -12.71 1.21 17.90
C PRO A 69 -11.44 2.06 18.08
#